data_AF-A0A136H2V8-F1
#
_entry.id   AF-A0A136H2V8-F1
#
_cell.length_a   1.000
_cell.length_b   1.000
_cell.length_c   1.000
_cell.angle_alpha   90.00
_cell.angle_beta   90.00
_cell.angle_gamma   90.00
#
_symmetry.space_group_name_H-M   'P 1'
#
loop_
_entity.id
_entity.type
_entity.pdbx_description
1 polymer ?
#
loop_
_entity_poly.entity_id
_entity_poly.type
_entity_poly.pdbx_seq_one_letter_code
_entity_poly.pdbx_strand_id
1 'polypeptide(L)'
;MVLNLIVPQGAVKFVIYDDREDSRTKGVFMDVELSSMNYQRLTVQPNLWVAFQGKGPGHNMLLNVASIAHDPSESCNAELGVFNYCWS
;
A
#
# COMPACT_ATOMS: atom_id res chain seq x y z
N MET A 1 -9.19 -5.53 -6.44
CA MET A 1 -9.29 -6.15 -5.11
C MET A 1 -9.31 -5.07 -4.04
N VAL A 2 -10.07 -5.22 -2.94
CA VAL A 2 -9.87 -4.38 -1.73
C VAL A 2 -8.74 -5.00 -0.92
N LEU A 3 -7.75 -4.21 -0.55
CA LEU A 3 -6.62 -4.65 0.29
C LEU A 3 -6.91 -4.33 1.76
N ASN A 4 -6.67 -5.29 2.64
CA ASN A 4 -6.77 -5.10 4.09
C ASN A 4 -5.42 -5.47 4.71
N LEU A 5 -4.57 -4.46 4.87
CA LEU A 5 -3.15 -4.61 5.15
C LEU A 5 -2.90 -4.44 6.66
N ILE A 6 -2.21 -5.42 7.24
CA ILE A 6 -1.77 -5.45 8.64
C ILE A 6 -0.29 -5.80 8.68
N VAL A 7 0.46 -5.26 9.65
CA VAL A 7 1.88 -5.55 9.86
C VAL A 7 2.05 -6.25 11.21
N PRO A 8 2.02 -7.60 11.27
CA PRO A 8 2.22 -8.34 12.52
C PRO A 8 3.66 -8.33 13.03
N GLN A 9 4.67 -8.05 12.17
CA GLN A 9 6.08 -8.03 12.56
C GLN A 9 6.85 -6.95 11.79
N GLY A 10 7.73 -6.25 12.51
CA GLY A 10 8.53 -5.15 11.94
C GLY A 10 7.70 -3.88 11.77
N ALA A 11 8.10 -3.05 10.80
CA ALA A 11 7.39 -1.84 10.40
C ALA A 11 7.39 -1.70 8.88
N VAL A 12 6.26 -1.36 8.29
CA VAL A 12 6.11 -1.16 6.85
C VAL A 12 5.45 0.18 6.60
N LYS A 13 6.10 1.00 5.76
CA LYS A 13 5.51 2.22 5.19
C LYS A 13 4.75 1.82 3.93
N PHE A 14 3.46 2.09 3.90
CA PHE A 14 2.63 2.00 2.70
C PHE A 14 2.52 3.39 2.07
N VAL A 15 2.62 3.44 0.75
CA VAL A 15 2.43 4.64 -0.06
C VAL A 15 1.32 4.35 -1.04
N ILE A 16 0.32 5.21 -1.04
CA ILE A 16 -0.87 5.12 -1.88
C ILE A 16 -0.91 6.35 -2.78
N TYR A 17 -1.12 6.13 -4.07
CA TYR A 17 -1.31 7.19 -5.05
C TYR A 17 -2.67 7.03 -5.73
N ASP A 18 -3.37 8.14 -5.85
CA ASP A 18 -4.68 8.19 -6.47
C ASP A 18 -4.60 8.88 -7.83
N ASP A 19 -4.72 8.12 -8.91
CA ASP A 19 -4.73 8.63 -10.28
C ASP A 19 -6.13 8.63 -10.91
N ARG A 20 -7.16 8.26 -10.14
CA ARG A 20 -8.54 8.12 -10.64
C ARG A 20 -9.06 9.46 -11.12
N GLU A 21 -9.53 9.52 -12.37
CA GLU A 21 -9.94 10.74 -13.06
C GLU A 21 -10.95 11.60 -12.29
N ASP A 22 -11.99 10.97 -11.70
CA ASP A 22 -13.06 11.68 -10.98
C ASP A 22 -12.81 11.81 -9.47
N SER A 23 -11.60 11.47 -8.99
CA SER A 23 -11.30 11.52 -7.56
C SER A 23 -10.98 12.95 -7.09
N ARG A 24 -11.55 13.32 -5.93
CA ARG A 24 -11.21 14.58 -5.24
C ARG A 24 -9.75 14.61 -4.74
N THR A 25 -9.12 13.44 -4.65
CA THR A 25 -7.71 13.26 -4.25
C THR A 25 -6.82 12.84 -5.42
N LYS A 26 -7.26 13.02 -6.68
CA LYS A 26 -6.44 12.73 -7.86
C LYS A 26 -5.10 13.47 -7.79
N GLY A 27 -4.02 12.77 -8.08
CA GLY A 27 -2.65 13.27 -8.04
C GLY A 27 -2.04 13.35 -6.64
N VAL A 28 -2.76 12.92 -5.59
CA VAL A 28 -2.30 13.03 -4.20
C VAL A 28 -1.69 11.70 -3.76
N PHE A 29 -0.60 11.80 -2.99
CA PHE A 29 -0.03 10.69 -2.23
C PHE A 29 -0.54 10.70 -0.80
N MET A 30 -0.77 9.51 -0.26
CA MET A 30 -0.94 9.26 1.16
C MET A 30 0.10 8.23 1.58
N ASP A 31 0.77 8.46 2.71
CA ASP A 31 1.60 7.44 3.33
C ASP A 31 1.22 7.18 4.78
N VAL A 32 1.46 5.94 5.19
CA VAL A 32 1.16 5.45 6.54
C VAL A 32 2.15 4.37 6.91
N GLU A 33 2.73 4.46 8.11
CA GLU A 33 3.57 3.42 8.66
C GLU A 33 2.78 2.56 9.65
N LEU A 34 2.75 1.25 9.42
CA LEU A 34 2.14 0.27 10.31
C LEU A 34 3.22 -0.62 10.93
N SER A 35 3.01 -0.99 12.18
CA SER A 35 3.90 -1.87 12.94
C SER A 35 3.15 -2.48 14.12
N SER A 36 3.81 -3.31 14.92
CA SER A 36 3.27 -3.75 16.21
C SER A 36 3.06 -2.59 17.20
N MET A 37 3.76 -1.47 17.02
CA MET A 37 3.62 -0.26 17.85
C MET A 37 2.51 0.66 17.35
N ASN A 38 2.22 0.63 16.05
CA ASN A 38 1.09 1.29 15.42
C ASN A 38 0.16 0.25 14.78
N TYR A 39 -0.43 -0.61 15.61
CA TYR A 39 -1.12 -1.81 15.16
C TYR A 39 -2.55 -1.51 14.70
N GLN A 40 -2.68 -1.25 13.40
CA GLN A 40 -3.95 -0.91 12.74
C GLN A 40 -4.13 -1.74 11.48
N ARG A 41 -5.35 -1.70 10.93
CA ARG A 41 -5.68 -2.25 9.61
C ARG A 41 -5.85 -1.12 8.61
N LEU A 42 -4.96 -1.06 7.62
CA LEU A 42 -5.13 -0.17 6.47
C LEU A 42 -6.04 -0.84 5.45
N THR A 43 -7.12 -0.15 5.08
CA THR A 43 -7.99 -0.58 3.97
C THR A 43 -7.65 0.26 2.74
N VAL A 44 -7.26 -0.38 1.64
CA VAL A 44 -7.06 0.29 0.36
C VAL A 44 -8.13 -0.14 -0.62
N GLN A 45 -8.83 0.85 -1.18
CA GLN A 45 -9.89 0.64 -2.15
C GLN A 45 -9.32 0.29 -3.53
N PRO A 46 -10.11 -0.37 -4.41
CA PRO A 46 -9.68 -0.70 -5.76
C PRO A 46 -9.31 0.55 -6.57
N ASN A 47 -8.51 0.33 -7.61
CA ASN A 47 -8.06 1.38 -8.54
C ASN A 47 -7.20 2.48 -7.87
N LEU A 48 -6.48 2.12 -6.81
CA LEU A 48 -5.44 2.94 -6.22
C LEU A 48 -4.10 2.23 -6.41
N TRP A 49 -3.06 3.01 -6.70
CA TRP A 49 -1.70 2.51 -6.72
C TRP A 49 -1.20 2.33 -5.30
N VAL A 50 -0.55 1.20 -5.02
CA VAL A 50 0.02 0.90 -3.71
C VAL A 50 1.43 0.39 -3.87
N ALA A 51 2.35 0.98 -3.11
CA ALA A 51 3.71 0.48 -2.94
C ALA A 51 4.04 0.45 -1.44
N PHE A 52 5.06 -0.30 -1.05
CA PHE A 52 5.45 -0.40 0.35
C PHE A 52 6.95 -0.61 0.53
N GLN A 53 7.46 -0.15 1.67
CA GLN A 53 8.86 -0.23 2.07
C GLN A 53 8.95 -0.76 3.51
N GLY A 54 9.80 -1.77 3.73
CA GLY A 54 10.16 -2.19 5.09
C GLY A 54 10.99 -1.10 5.78
N LYS A 55 10.58 -0.69 6.98
CA LYS A 55 11.26 0.32 7.82
C LYS A 55 11.80 -0.27 9.12
N GLY A 56 11.28 -1.42 9.56
CA GLY A 56 11.73 -2.08 10.78
C GLY A 56 13.07 -2.81 10.59
N PRO A 57 13.86 -2.96 11.67
CA PRO A 57 15.08 -3.78 11.62
C PRO A 57 14.74 -5.25 11.40
N GLY A 58 15.58 -5.95 10.63
CA GLY A 58 15.39 -7.38 10.37
C GLY A 58 14.16 -7.67 9.50
N HIS A 59 13.37 -8.67 9.91
CA HIS A 59 12.21 -9.12 9.14
C HIS A 59 11.00 -8.21 9.32
N ASN A 60 10.38 -7.86 8.20
CA ASN A 60 9.13 -7.13 8.15
C ASN A 60 8.11 -8.03 7.47
N MET A 61 6.97 -8.27 8.11
CA MET A 61 5.92 -9.16 7.61
C MET A 61 4.63 -8.37 7.47
N LEU A 62 3.99 -8.49 6.30
CA LEU A 62 2.68 -7.92 6.02
C LEU A 62 1.67 -9.05 5.77
N LEU A 63 0.43 -8.84 6.21
CA LEU A 63 -0.71 -9.69 5.93
C LEU A 63 -1.73 -8.89 5.13
N ASN A 64 -2.19 -9.42 4.01
CA ASN A 64 -3.32 -8.89 3.26
C ASN A 64 -4.52 -9.82 3.37
N VAL A 65 -5.62 -9.35 3.98
CA VAL A 65 -6.91 -10.05 3.97
C VAL A 65 -7.72 -9.56 2.76
N ALA A 66 -7.42 -10.14 1.60
CA ALA A 66 -8.02 -9.75 0.33
C ALA A 66 -9.55 -9.99 0.29
N SER A 67 -10.29 -9.09 -0.37
CA SER A 67 -11.75 -9.24 -0.55
C SER A 67 -12.15 -10.34 -1.55
N ILE A 68 -11.21 -10.76 -2.40
CA ILE A 68 -11.41 -11.77 -3.45
C ILE A 68 -10.16 -12.65 -3.55
N ALA A 69 -10.28 -13.81 -4.21
CA ALA A 69 -9.13 -14.64 -4.54
C ALA A 69 -8.16 -13.90 -5.49
N HIS A 70 -6.88 -14.22 -5.42
CA HIS A 70 -5.88 -13.62 -6.28
C HIS A 70 -6.10 -14.01 -7.75
N ASP A 71 -6.17 -13.01 -8.62
CA ASP A 71 -6.18 -13.13 -10.07
C ASP A 71 -5.00 -12.30 -10.63
N PRO A 72 -3.99 -12.93 -11.25
CA PRO A 72 -2.84 -12.23 -11.81
C PRO A 72 -3.18 -11.23 -12.92
N SER A 73 -4.33 -11.36 -13.57
CA SER A 73 -4.79 -10.45 -14.63
C SER A 73 -5.53 -9.22 -14.10
N GLU A 74 -5.87 -9.20 -12.81
CA GLU A 74 -6.66 -8.13 -12.19
C GLU A 74 -5.84 -6.90 -11.83
N SER A 75 -4.52 -7.05 -11.68
CA SER A 75 -3.63 -5.95 -11.29
C SER A 75 -2.75 -5.46 -12.44
N CYS A 76 -2.54 -4.14 -12.48
CA CYS A 76 -1.47 -3.53 -13.25
C CYS A 76 -0.27 -3.26 -12.34
N ASN A 77 0.93 -3.31 -12.90
CA ASN A 77 2.16 -2.99 -12.20
C ASN A 77 2.92 -1.94 -13.00
N ALA A 78 3.61 -1.05 -12.29
CA ALA A 78 4.47 -0.03 -12.87
C ALA A 78 5.77 0.03 -12.05
N GLU A 79 6.84 0.49 -12.68
CA GLU A 79 8.10 0.75 -11.98
C GLU A 79 7.94 1.91 -11.01
N LEU A 80 8.65 1.87 -9.87
CA LEU A 80 8.56 2.91 -8.83
C LEU A 80 8.86 4.32 -9.37
N GLY A 81 9.76 4.44 -10.35
CA GLY A 81 10.15 5.72 -10.96
C GLY A 81 9.06 6.37 -11.82
N VAL A 82 7.98 5.67 -12.15
CA VAL A 82 6.82 6.25 -12.87
C VAL A 82 6.13 7.31 -12.01
N PHE A 83 6.15 7.14 -10.70
CA PHE A 83 5.55 8.06 -9.73
C PHE A 83 6.64 8.86 -9.03
N ASN A 84 6.57 10.20 -9.10
CA ASN A 84 7.54 11.08 -8.47
C ASN A 84 7.32 11.20 -6.95
N TYR A 85 7.51 10.09 -6.23
CA TYR A 85 7.45 10.02 -4.78
C TYR A 85 8.86 9.99 -4.17
N CYS A 86 9.08 10.79 -3.12
CA CYS A 86 10.36 10.81 -2.41
C CYS A 86 10.41 9.68 -1.37
N TRP A 87 11.21 8.65 -1.66
CA TRP A 87 11.35 7.45 -0.82
C TRP A 87 12.42 7.57 0.28
N SER A 88 13.18 8.66 0.31
CA SER A 88 14.30 8.89 1.25
C SER A 88 13.83 8.99 2.70
#